data_AF-A0A2R9T2N8-F1
#
_entry.id   AF-A0A2R9T2N8-F1
#
_cell.length_a   1.000
_cell.length_b   1.000
_cell.length_c   1.000
_cell.angle_alpha   90.00
_cell.angle_beta   90.00
_cell.angle_gamma   90.00
#
_symmetry.space_group_name_H-M   'P 1'
#
loop_
_entity.id
_entity.type
_entity.pdbx_description
1 polymer ?
#
loop_
_entity_poly.entity_id
_entity_poly.type
_entity_poly.pdbx_seq_one_letter_code
_entity_poly.pdbx_strand_id
1 'polypeptide(L)'
;MDTITEYDNVFQYFRGQSSEDSKTLQNENNVTKALINVLQHSSPLLTKQFLQMIDPSAVTFEPYNYGIQVHERLLTLAKKGVIVGIAENTTKYNEGNYTDKNSKPDASILSEGLAVLIETKIGDTHYLHMGQLDKHKEKFHAEQSYIEQPFLYSWESVRSFFLSQQINHSAETVTGFLLRQFEQLCEINGIGWSGKEQYFNHFPVQTRNLAMEIDQFLWSGPFDIIDPKSTKGIGYKRKGRRGGFAKLCTVRKSLILRFGNSNSNLGKEMQSIIDSELNTVYKRTEKDLNRYTHEAFINLACVNNLNQIKSFIQKAYDVNP
;
A
#
# COMPACT_ATOMS: atom_id res chain seq x y z
N MET A 1 -17.98 6.62 15.65
CA MET A 1 -17.68 5.74 14.51
C MET A 1 -16.99 4.53 15.10
N ASP A 2 -17.59 3.34 14.92
CA ASP A 2 -16.98 2.10 15.41
C ASP A 2 -15.61 1.92 14.75
N THR A 3 -14.63 1.45 15.53
CA THR A 3 -13.25 1.28 15.07
C THR A 3 -13.20 0.02 14.20
N ILE A 4 -13.38 0.20 12.90
CA ILE A 4 -13.21 -0.88 11.92
C ILE A 4 -11.76 -1.35 11.97
N THR A 5 -11.57 -2.62 12.25
CA THR A 5 -10.26 -3.27 12.28
C THR A 5 -10.02 -4.06 10.99
N GLU A 6 -8.78 -4.49 10.78
CA GLU A 6 -8.44 -5.39 9.67
C GLU A 6 -9.21 -6.72 9.67
N TYR A 7 -9.78 -7.11 10.81
CA TYR A 7 -10.58 -8.33 10.98
C TYR A 7 -12.04 -8.18 10.52
N ASP A 8 -12.50 -6.93 10.35
CA ASP A 8 -13.86 -6.62 9.92
C ASP A 8 -13.98 -6.53 8.38
N ASN A 9 -12.85 -6.61 7.68
CA ASN A 9 -12.80 -6.48 6.22
C ASN A 9 -12.93 -7.84 5.51
N VAL A 10 -13.94 -8.00 4.64
CA VAL A 10 -14.24 -9.28 3.96
C VAL A 10 -13.19 -9.72 2.92
N PHE A 11 -12.27 -8.84 2.55
CA PHE A 11 -11.21 -9.13 1.58
C PHE A 11 -9.84 -9.31 2.23
N GLN A 12 -9.70 -9.00 3.52
CA GLN A 12 -8.43 -9.16 4.22
C GLN A 12 -8.26 -10.61 4.68
N TYR A 13 -7.35 -11.34 4.03
CA TYR A 13 -6.99 -12.70 4.43
C TYR A 13 -5.61 -12.73 5.07
N PHE A 14 -5.49 -13.41 6.21
CA PHE A 14 -4.23 -13.65 6.91
C PHE A 14 -3.72 -15.06 6.63
N ARG A 15 -2.63 -15.20 5.87
CA ARG A 15 -1.77 -16.38 5.93
C ARG A 15 -0.78 -16.15 7.08
N GLY A 16 -0.60 -17.14 7.96
CA GLY A 16 0.20 -17.02 9.18
C GLY A 16 1.65 -16.58 8.98
N GLN A 17 2.36 -16.36 10.10
CA GLN A 17 3.71 -15.77 10.22
C GLN A 17 4.61 -16.03 9.02
N SER A 18 4.89 -14.99 8.25
CA SER A 18 5.76 -15.06 7.09
C SER A 18 6.58 -13.76 6.96
N SER A 19 7.67 -13.78 6.20
CA SER A 19 8.63 -12.66 6.03
C SER A 19 7.99 -11.37 5.47
N GLU A 20 8.73 -10.24 5.47
CA GLU A 20 8.24 -8.98 4.85
C GLU A 20 7.83 -9.20 3.37
N ASP A 21 8.61 -9.96 2.60
CA ASP A 21 8.35 -10.23 1.18
C ASP A 21 7.08 -11.06 0.97
N SER A 22 6.80 -12.04 1.84
CA SER A 22 5.57 -12.81 1.76
C SER A 22 4.35 -12.02 2.21
N LYS A 23 4.52 -11.04 3.11
CA LYS A 23 3.44 -10.11 3.47
C LYS A 23 3.07 -9.20 2.30
N THR A 24 4.05 -8.63 1.61
CA THR A 24 3.79 -7.80 0.41
C THR A 24 3.11 -8.63 -0.68
N LEU A 25 3.63 -9.82 -0.98
CA LEU A 25 3.01 -10.72 -1.96
C LEU A 25 1.59 -11.13 -1.55
N GLN A 26 1.35 -11.38 -0.28
CA GLN A 26 0.01 -11.70 0.22
C GLN A 26 -0.95 -10.52 0.07
N ASN A 27 -0.50 -9.32 0.40
CA ASN A 27 -1.28 -8.09 0.22
C ASN A 27 -1.60 -7.86 -1.26
N GLU A 28 -0.63 -8.07 -2.17
CA GLU A 28 -0.82 -8.00 -3.62
C GLU A 28 -1.95 -8.93 -4.04
N ASN A 29 -1.84 -10.22 -3.69
CA ASN A 29 -2.86 -11.22 -4.01
C ASN A 29 -4.24 -10.90 -3.41
N ASN A 30 -4.29 -10.38 -2.17
CA ASN A 30 -5.55 -10.02 -1.52
C ASN A 30 -6.24 -8.89 -2.29
N VAL A 31 -5.48 -7.90 -2.75
CA VAL A 31 -6.01 -6.72 -3.42
C VAL A 31 -6.45 -7.06 -4.84
N THR A 32 -5.70 -7.88 -5.58
CA THR A 32 -6.15 -8.39 -6.89
C THR A 32 -7.45 -9.17 -6.75
N LYS A 33 -7.56 -10.06 -5.76
CA LYS A 33 -8.78 -10.82 -5.51
C LYS A 33 -9.93 -9.91 -5.10
N ALA A 34 -9.68 -8.91 -4.26
CA ALA A 34 -10.68 -7.94 -3.86
C ALA A 34 -11.22 -7.17 -5.07
N LEU A 35 -10.33 -6.68 -5.95
CA LEU A 35 -10.69 -6.02 -7.20
C LEU A 35 -11.64 -6.89 -8.04
N ILE A 36 -11.27 -8.16 -8.27
CA ILE A 36 -12.08 -9.07 -9.07
C ILE A 36 -13.40 -9.43 -8.38
N ASN A 37 -13.39 -9.70 -7.07
CA ASN A 37 -14.61 -10.00 -6.32
C ASN A 37 -15.59 -8.83 -6.32
N VAL A 38 -15.11 -7.59 -6.22
CA VAL A 38 -15.94 -6.39 -6.35
C VAL A 38 -16.61 -6.39 -7.71
N LEU A 39 -15.85 -6.58 -8.79
CA LEU A 39 -16.39 -6.55 -10.16
C LEU A 39 -17.36 -7.71 -10.43
N GLN A 40 -17.04 -8.91 -9.95
CA GLN A 40 -17.81 -10.14 -10.16
C GLN A 40 -19.12 -10.19 -9.37
N HIS A 41 -19.13 -9.70 -8.13
CA HIS A 41 -20.28 -9.81 -7.23
C HIS A 41 -21.07 -8.51 -7.07
N SER A 42 -20.66 -7.44 -7.76
CA SER A 42 -21.43 -6.20 -7.88
C SER A 42 -22.35 -6.23 -9.09
N SER A 43 -23.08 -5.13 -9.30
CA SER A 43 -23.83 -4.90 -10.53
C SER A 43 -22.93 -5.07 -11.77
N PRO A 44 -23.37 -5.82 -12.80
CA PRO A 44 -22.81 -5.83 -14.15
C PRO A 44 -22.34 -4.48 -14.70
N LEU A 45 -23.11 -3.42 -14.38
CA LEU A 45 -22.83 -2.06 -14.81
C LEU A 45 -21.46 -1.58 -14.31
N LEU A 46 -21.06 -1.97 -13.09
CA LEU A 46 -19.78 -1.61 -12.51
C LEU A 46 -18.62 -2.20 -13.34
N THR A 47 -18.74 -3.48 -13.74
CA THR A 47 -17.74 -4.11 -14.61
C THR A 47 -17.67 -3.42 -15.96
N LYS A 48 -18.82 -3.13 -16.57
CA LYS A 48 -18.87 -2.39 -17.82
C LYS A 48 -18.16 -1.03 -17.70
N GLN A 49 -18.47 -0.25 -16.67
CA GLN A 49 -17.88 1.07 -16.45
C GLN A 49 -16.37 0.99 -16.15
N PHE A 50 -15.94 -0.04 -15.42
CA PHE A 50 -14.52 -0.29 -15.17
C PHE A 50 -13.77 -0.61 -16.46
N LEU A 51 -14.36 -1.46 -17.33
CA LEU A 51 -13.81 -1.76 -18.65
C LEU A 51 -13.78 -0.53 -19.56
N GLN A 52 -14.79 0.35 -19.48
CA GLN A 52 -14.80 1.63 -20.20
C GLN A 52 -13.76 2.62 -19.68
N MET A 53 -13.43 2.58 -18.39
CA MET A 53 -12.32 3.35 -17.83
C MET A 53 -10.97 2.88 -18.39
N ILE A 54 -10.79 1.56 -18.54
CA ILE A 54 -9.57 0.94 -19.09
C ILE A 54 -9.45 1.20 -20.60
N ASP A 55 -10.54 0.99 -21.32
CA ASP A 55 -10.62 1.17 -22.76
C ASP A 55 -11.96 1.82 -23.09
N PRO A 56 -11.99 3.13 -23.37
CA PRO A 56 -13.22 3.84 -23.71
C PRO A 56 -13.96 3.27 -24.93
N SER A 57 -13.25 2.53 -25.80
CA SER A 57 -13.83 1.84 -26.95
C SER A 57 -14.48 0.49 -26.60
N ALA A 58 -14.37 0.03 -25.35
CA ALA A 58 -14.96 -1.22 -24.89
C ALA A 58 -16.50 -1.15 -24.94
N VAL A 59 -17.06 -1.65 -26.04
CA VAL A 59 -18.49 -1.89 -26.20
C VAL A 59 -18.74 -3.36 -25.92
N THR A 60 -18.82 -3.73 -24.65
CA THR A 60 -19.20 -5.10 -24.26
C THR A 60 -20.43 -5.10 -23.39
N PHE A 61 -21.24 -6.12 -23.59
CA PHE A 61 -22.35 -6.47 -22.73
C PHE A 61 -22.21 -7.94 -22.32
N GLU A 62 -22.72 -8.20 -21.13
CA GLU A 62 -22.80 -9.44 -20.38
C GLU A 62 -23.11 -10.71 -21.20
N PRO A 63 -22.71 -11.90 -20.73
CA PRO A 63 -22.10 -12.16 -19.42
C PRO A 63 -20.57 -12.02 -19.39
N TYR A 64 -20.02 -11.58 -18.25
CA TYR A 64 -18.59 -11.58 -17.99
C TYR A 64 -18.17 -12.83 -17.22
N ASN A 65 -17.01 -13.40 -17.58
CA ASN A 65 -16.34 -14.45 -16.80
C ASN A 65 -15.09 -13.90 -16.14
N TYR A 66 -14.88 -14.23 -14.88
CA TYR A 66 -13.79 -13.72 -14.06
C TYR A 66 -12.82 -14.85 -13.71
N GLY A 67 -11.53 -14.52 -13.66
CA GLY A 67 -10.47 -15.48 -13.33
C GLY A 67 -9.41 -14.86 -12.44
N ILE A 68 -8.79 -15.69 -11.61
CA ILE A 68 -7.65 -15.35 -10.74
C ILE A 68 -6.50 -16.30 -11.09
N GLN A 69 -5.28 -15.76 -11.16
CA GLN A 69 -4.05 -16.48 -11.50
C GLN A 69 -4.21 -17.28 -12.81
N VAL A 70 -4.03 -16.61 -13.94
CA VAL A 70 -4.27 -17.21 -15.26
C VAL A 70 -3.07 -18.05 -15.69
N HIS A 71 -3.07 -19.34 -15.34
CA HIS A 71 -1.99 -20.27 -15.70
C HIS A 71 -2.03 -20.68 -17.17
N GLU A 72 -3.22 -21.01 -17.66
CA GLU A 72 -3.43 -21.57 -18.99
C GLU A 72 -3.79 -20.50 -20.00
N ARG A 73 -3.66 -20.87 -21.28
CA ARG A 73 -4.17 -20.05 -22.37
C ARG A 73 -5.69 -19.93 -22.28
N LEU A 74 -6.22 -18.74 -22.52
CA LEU A 74 -7.65 -18.48 -22.57
C LEU A 74 -8.29 -19.30 -23.69
N LEU A 75 -9.39 -19.98 -23.36
CA LEU A 75 -10.21 -20.73 -24.33
C LEU A 75 -11.18 -19.82 -25.09
N THR A 76 -11.51 -18.65 -24.53
CA THR A 76 -12.41 -17.68 -25.15
C THR A 76 -11.66 -16.86 -26.20
N LEU A 77 -12.08 -16.98 -27.47
CA LEU A 77 -11.68 -16.05 -28.52
C LEU A 77 -12.54 -14.79 -28.42
N ALA A 78 -11.93 -13.66 -28.07
CA ALA A 78 -12.60 -12.37 -28.00
C ALA A 78 -12.34 -11.53 -29.26
N LYS A 79 -13.20 -10.57 -29.56
CA LYS A 79 -12.93 -9.61 -30.65
C LYS A 79 -11.66 -8.78 -30.40
N LYS A 80 -11.35 -8.52 -29.12
CA LYS A 80 -10.21 -7.70 -28.70
C LYS A 80 -9.57 -8.28 -27.44
N GLY A 81 -8.25 -8.36 -27.41
CA GLY A 81 -7.45 -8.67 -26.23
C GLY A 81 -6.79 -7.42 -25.66
N VAL A 82 -6.82 -7.26 -24.34
CA VAL A 82 -6.24 -6.13 -23.63
C VAL A 82 -5.47 -6.60 -22.40
N ILE A 83 -4.29 -6.03 -22.18
CA ILE A 83 -3.48 -6.27 -20.99
C ILE A 83 -3.47 -5.00 -20.16
N VAL A 84 -3.71 -5.14 -18.86
CA VAL A 84 -3.77 -4.02 -17.91
C VAL A 84 -2.75 -4.24 -16.81
N GLY A 85 -1.80 -3.32 -16.69
CA GLY A 85 -0.89 -3.26 -15.55
C GLY A 85 -1.39 -2.23 -14.55
N ILE A 86 -1.55 -2.61 -13.28
CA ILE A 86 -1.94 -1.71 -12.19
C ILE A 86 -0.82 -1.65 -11.16
N ALA A 87 -0.31 -0.45 -10.86
CA ALA A 87 0.77 -0.28 -9.87
C ALA A 87 0.62 1.03 -9.07
N GLU A 88 1.40 1.21 -8.00
CA GLU A 88 1.45 2.51 -7.31
C GLU A 88 2.04 3.60 -8.22
N ASN A 89 3.07 3.25 -9.00
CA ASN A 89 3.74 4.17 -9.90
C ASN A 89 3.76 3.63 -11.33
N THR A 90 2.99 4.25 -12.21
CA THR A 90 2.91 3.88 -13.63
C THR A 90 3.99 4.53 -14.49
N THR A 91 4.68 5.56 -14.00
CA THR A 91 5.76 6.25 -14.73
C THR A 91 7.10 5.52 -14.62
N LYS A 92 7.19 4.52 -13.74
CA LYS A 92 8.39 3.71 -13.53
C LYS A 92 8.04 2.26 -13.79
N TYR A 93 8.62 1.70 -14.84
CA TYR A 93 8.51 0.29 -15.19
C TYR A 93 9.88 -0.25 -15.60
N ASN A 94 10.07 -1.55 -15.41
CA ASN A 94 11.30 -2.22 -15.77
C ASN A 94 11.25 -2.64 -17.25
N GLU A 95 12.16 -2.10 -18.04
CA GLU A 95 12.37 -2.46 -19.46
C GLU A 95 13.48 -3.52 -19.64
N GLY A 96 14.05 -4.04 -18.55
CA GLY A 96 15.13 -5.03 -18.59
C GLY A 96 14.73 -6.36 -19.25
N ASN A 97 15.69 -7.28 -19.36
CA ASN A 97 15.39 -8.61 -19.89
C ASN A 97 14.52 -9.41 -18.91
N TYR A 98 13.28 -9.69 -19.30
CA TYR A 98 12.37 -10.52 -18.51
C TYR A 98 12.64 -12.01 -18.74
N THR A 99 13.22 -12.68 -17.75
CA THR A 99 13.68 -14.07 -17.90
C THR A 99 12.66 -15.13 -17.48
N ASP A 100 11.62 -14.77 -16.73
CA ASP A 100 10.62 -15.75 -16.28
C ASP A 100 9.74 -16.20 -17.44
N LYS A 101 9.84 -17.48 -17.78
CA LYS A 101 9.10 -18.11 -18.87
C LYS A 101 7.66 -18.48 -18.48
N ASN A 102 7.36 -18.53 -17.19
CA ASN A 102 6.08 -19.01 -16.67
C ASN A 102 5.24 -17.87 -16.07
N SER A 103 5.43 -16.64 -16.56
CA SER A 103 4.63 -15.51 -16.12
C SER A 103 3.15 -15.76 -16.33
N LYS A 104 2.39 -15.48 -15.28
CA LYS A 104 0.95 -15.63 -15.23
C LYS A 104 0.33 -14.29 -14.85
N PRO A 105 -0.68 -13.81 -15.59
CA PRO A 105 -1.50 -12.70 -15.14
C PRO A 105 -2.14 -13.01 -13.79
N ASP A 106 -2.22 -12.00 -12.93
CA ASP A 106 -2.88 -12.11 -11.63
C ASP A 106 -4.38 -12.34 -11.74
N ALA A 107 -5.03 -11.81 -12.79
CA ALA A 107 -6.46 -11.96 -13.01
C ALA A 107 -6.89 -11.83 -14.49
N SER A 108 -8.14 -12.17 -14.76
CA SER A 108 -8.79 -11.94 -16.06
C SER A 108 -10.26 -11.54 -15.95
N ILE A 109 -10.74 -10.78 -16.94
CA ILE A 109 -12.16 -10.50 -17.18
C ILE A 109 -12.45 -10.79 -18.65
N LEU A 110 -13.37 -11.70 -18.93
CA LEU A 110 -13.60 -12.25 -20.26
C LEU A 110 -15.05 -12.04 -20.70
N SER A 111 -15.23 -11.69 -21.97
CA SER A 111 -16.49 -11.67 -22.70
C SER A 111 -16.20 -11.98 -24.17
N GLU A 112 -17.23 -12.19 -24.99
CA GLU A 112 -17.04 -12.38 -26.45
C GLU A 112 -16.43 -11.15 -27.13
N GLY A 113 -16.69 -9.94 -26.60
CA GLY A 113 -16.19 -8.70 -27.18
C GLY A 113 -14.79 -8.33 -26.71
N LEU A 114 -14.43 -8.68 -25.48
CA LEU A 114 -13.20 -8.24 -24.84
C LEU A 114 -12.67 -9.31 -23.89
N ALA A 115 -11.39 -9.65 -24.04
CA ALA A 115 -10.62 -10.40 -23.06
C ALA A 115 -9.59 -9.46 -22.41
N VAL A 116 -9.64 -9.36 -21.08
CA VAL A 116 -8.72 -8.54 -20.30
C VAL A 116 -7.87 -9.44 -19.41
N LEU A 117 -6.56 -9.26 -19.45
CA LEU A 117 -5.59 -9.84 -18.51
C LEU A 117 -5.04 -8.73 -17.63
N ILE A 118 -5.03 -8.95 -16.31
CA ILE A 118 -4.64 -7.93 -15.33
C ILE A 118 -3.39 -8.42 -14.59
N GLU A 119 -2.39 -7.56 -14.49
CA GLU A 119 -1.22 -7.71 -13.64
C GLU A 119 -1.19 -6.57 -12.62
N THR A 120 -0.93 -6.89 -11.37
CA THR A 120 -0.93 -5.93 -10.27
C THR A 120 0.39 -5.90 -9.54
N LYS A 121 0.82 -4.72 -9.09
CA LYS A 121 1.96 -4.55 -8.18
C LYS A 121 1.61 -3.56 -7.08
N ILE A 122 2.03 -3.82 -5.86
CA ILE A 122 1.82 -2.89 -4.73
C ILE A 122 3.12 -2.43 -4.08
N GLY A 123 3.12 -1.19 -3.61
CA GLY A 123 4.27 -0.54 -2.98
C GLY A 123 5.26 0.10 -3.97
N ASP A 124 5.94 1.14 -3.49
CA ASP A 124 6.74 2.07 -4.31
C ASP A 124 7.94 1.45 -5.04
N THR A 125 8.39 0.28 -4.60
CA THR A 125 9.55 -0.41 -5.15
C THR A 125 9.19 -1.58 -6.06
N HIS A 126 7.90 -1.93 -6.16
CA HIS A 126 7.42 -3.01 -7.01
C HIS A 126 6.83 -2.41 -8.29
N TYR A 127 7.66 -2.37 -9.32
CA TYR A 127 7.30 -1.83 -10.61
C TYR A 127 6.78 -2.93 -11.53
N LEU A 128 5.88 -2.54 -12.44
CA LEU A 128 5.50 -3.39 -13.56
C LEU A 128 6.72 -3.65 -14.44
N HIS A 129 6.80 -4.85 -14.99
CA HIS A 129 7.84 -5.22 -15.92
C HIS A 129 7.24 -5.34 -17.33
N MET A 130 7.69 -4.53 -18.30
CA MET A 130 7.05 -4.51 -19.62
C MET A 130 7.19 -5.84 -20.35
N GLY A 131 8.37 -6.47 -20.29
CA GLY A 131 8.55 -7.84 -20.81
C GLY A 131 7.67 -8.91 -20.15
N GLN A 132 7.16 -8.68 -18.93
CA GLN A 132 6.18 -9.55 -18.30
C GLN A 132 4.80 -9.37 -18.96
N LEU A 133 4.36 -8.12 -19.11
CA LEU A 133 3.11 -7.77 -19.77
C LEU A 133 3.11 -8.24 -21.24
N ASP A 134 4.23 -8.11 -21.95
CA ASP A 134 4.35 -8.62 -23.31
C ASP A 134 4.21 -10.14 -23.37
N LYS A 135 4.79 -10.88 -22.42
CA LYS A 135 4.59 -12.35 -22.34
C LYS A 135 3.15 -12.73 -22.05
N HIS A 136 2.38 -11.90 -21.34
CA HIS A 136 0.96 -12.17 -21.11
C HIS A 136 0.16 -12.21 -22.42
N LYS A 137 0.68 -11.65 -23.53
CA LYS A 137 0.06 -11.80 -24.86
C LYS A 137 -0.08 -13.28 -25.28
N GLU A 138 0.81 -14.15 -24.82
CA GLU A 138 0.79 -15.60 -25.12
C GLU A 138 -0.35 -16.36 -24.41
N LYS A 139 -0.96 -15.73 -23.39
CA LYS A 139 -2.09 -16.29 -22.63
C LYS A 139 -3.43 -16.03 -23.29
N PHE A 140 -3.55 -15.15 -24.29
CA PHE A 140 -4.77 -15.05 -25.07
C PHE A 140 -5.00 -16.29 -25.94
N HIS A 141 -6.24 -16.47 -26.41
CA HIS A 141 -6.60 -17.54 -27.34
C HIS A 141 -5.60 -17.63 -28.52
N ALA A 142 -5.34 -18.83 -29.01
CA ALA A 142 -4.30 -19.06 -30.03
C ALA A 142 -4.57 -18.30 -31.34
N GLU A 143 -5.86 -18.05 -31.62
CA GLU A 143 -6.33 -17.30 -32.79
C GLU A 143 -6.62 -15.82 -32.49
N GLN A 144 -6.26 -15.32 -31.29
CA GLN A 144 -6.45 -13.92 -30.93
C GLN A 144 -5.52 -13.05 -31.79
N SER A 145 -6.07 -12.46 -32.84
CA SER A 145 -5.31 -11.66 -33.80
C SER A 145 -5.17 -10.20 -33.39
N TYR A 146 -6.14 -9.67 -32.62
CA TYR A 146 -6.13 -8.29 -32.16
C TYR A 146 -5.90 -8.23 -30.65
N ILE A 147 -4.66 -7.87 -30.28
CA ILE A 147 -4.23 -7.63 -28.90
C ILE A 147 -3.60 -6.24 -28.85
N GLU A 148 -4.14 -5.37 -27.99
CA GLU A 148 -3.63 -4.02 -27.80
C GLU A 148 -2.27 -4.00 -27.08
N GLN A 149 -1.62 -2.83 -27.12
CA GLN A 149 -0.53 -2.57 -26.19
C GLN A 149 -1.04 -2.53 -24.75
N PRO A 150 -0.20 -2.88 -23.76
CA PRO A 150 -0.61 -2.84 -22.36
C PRO A 150 -1.04 -1.43 -21.92
N PHE A 151 -2.18 -1.33 -21.25
CA PHE A 151 -2.61 -0.11 -20.58
C PHE A 151 -2.08 -0.09 -19.15
N LEU A 152 -1.56 1.05 -18.71
CA LEU A 152 -0.98 1.21 -17.37
C LEU A 152 -1.83 2.15 -16.53
N TYR A 153 -2.30 1.67 -15.38
CA TYR A 153 -3.13 2.45 -14.45
C TYR A 153 -2.49 2.49 -13.07
N SER A 154 -2.67 3.60 -12.36
CA SER A 154 -2.27 3.66 -10.96
C SER A 154 -3.36 3.09 -10.07
N TRP A 155 -2.98 2.55 -8.91
CA TRP A 155 -3.95 2.21 -7.88
C TRP A 155 -4.80 3.42 -7.45
N GLU A 156 -4.22 4.63 -7.46
CA GLU A 156 -4.95 5.88 -7.22
C GLU A 156 -6.06 6.10 -8.24
N SER A 157 -5.82 5.84 -9.54
CA SER A 157 -6.86 5.96 -10.58
C SER A 157 -7.98 4.93 -10.39
N VAL A 158 -7.63 3.67 -10.10
CA VAL A 158 -8.60 2.59 -9.87
C VAL A 158 -9.47 2.89 -8.64
N ARG A 159 -8.86 3.35 -7.55
CA ARG A 159 -9.59 3.73 -6.34
C ARG A 159 -10.47 4.94 -6.56
N SER A 160 -9.96 5.97 -7.22
CA SER A 160 -10.74 7.16 -7.58
C SER A 160 -11.98 6.80 -8.40
N PHE A 161 -11.85 5.84 -9.33
CA PHE A 161 -12.98 5.29 -10.06
C PHE A 161 -14.00 4.65 -9.11
N PHE A 162 -13.60 3.70 -8.25
CA PHE A 162 -14.54 3.04 -7.34
C PHE A 162 -15.17 3.98 -6.31
N LEU A 163 -14.43 4.97 -5.79
CA LEU A 163 -14.96 6.03 -4.93
C LEU A 163 -16.04 6.83 -5.66
N SER A 164 -15.83 7.19 -6.93
CA SER A 164 -16.86 7.87 -7.74
C SER A 164 -18.12 7.02 -7.93
N GLN A 165 -17.98 5.70 -8.00
CA GLN A 165 -19.12 4.79 -8.11
C GLN A 165 -19.88 4.62 -6.80
N GLN A 166 -19.25 4.81 -5.64
CA GLN A 166 -19.95 4.74 -4.35
C GLN A 166 -21.09 5.76 -4.23
N ILE A 167 -20.96 6.93 -4.88
CA ILE A 167 -22.01 7.96 -4.89
C ILE A 167 -23.30 7.44 -5.56
N ASN A 168 -23.16 6.54 -6.53
CA ASN A 168 -24.27 6.00 -7.31
C ASN A 168 -24.90 4.74 -6.68
N HIS A 169 -24.32 4.24 -5.58
CA HIS A 169 -24.75 2.99 -4.96
C HIS A 169 -25.00 3.18 -3.47
N SER A 170 -26.26 2.96 -3.04
CA SER A 170 -26.59 2.96 -1.60
C SER A 170 -25.72 1.95 -0.86
N ALA A 171 -25.34 2.35 0.36
CA ALA A 171 -24.49 1.56 1.21
C ALA A 171 -25.04 0.17 1.55
N GLU A 172 -26.37 0.01 1.48
CA GLU A 172 -27.10 -1.23 1.80
C GLU A 172 -27.14 -2.22 0.63
N THR A 173 -26.76 -1.80 -0.58
CA THR A 173 -26.66 -2.71 -1.72
C THR A 173 -25.38 -3.55 -1.64
N VAL A 174 -25.39 -4.75 -2.23
CA VAL A 174 -24.19 -5.59 -2.35
C VAL A 174 -23.04 -4.81 -3.01
N THR A 175 -23.33 -4.06 -4.08
CA THR A 175 -22.32 -3.22 -4.76
C THR A 175 -21.75 -2.14 -3.84
N GLY A 176 -22.61 -1.38 -3.17
CA GLY A 176 -22.17 -0.35 -2.23
C GLY A 176 -21.36 -0.92 -1.07
N PHE A 177 -21.76 -2.07 -0.53
CA PHE A 177 -21.02 -2.79 0.51
C PHE A 177 -19.62 -3.21 0.03
N LEU A 178 -19.52 -3.89 -1.12
CA LEU A 178 -18.23 -4.37 -1.65
C LEU A 178 -17.30 -3.21 -2.01
N LEU A 179 -17.81 -2.11 -2.57
CA LEU A 179 -17.02 -0.91 -2.85
C LEU A 179 -16.42 -0.29 -1.56
N ARG A 180 -17.20 -0.23 -0.46
CA ARG A 180 -16.68 0.24 0.83
C ARG A 180 -15.63 -0.70 1.41
N GLN A 181 -15.87 -2.00 1.34
CA GLN A 181 -14.92 -3.01 1.81
C GLN A 181 -13.61 -2.96 1.02
N PHE A 182 -13.67 -2.75 -0.30
CA PHE A 182 -12.48 -2.58 -1.12
C PHE A 182 -11.70 -1.34 -0.74
N GLU A 183 -12.38 -0.21 -0.55
CA GLU A 183 -11.71 1.02 -0.14
C GLU A 183 -11.04 0.90 1.23
N GLN A 184 -11.73 0.30 2.21
CA GLN A 184 -11.15 0.01 3.52
C GLN A 184 -9.92 -0.91 3.41
N LEU A 185 -9.96 -1.92 2.55
CA LEU A 185 -8.80 -2.79 2.30
C LEU A 185 -7.61 -1.97 1.80
N CYS A 186 -7.83 -1.07 0.85
CA CYS A 186 -6.80 -0.19 0.32
C CYS A 186 -6.25 0.76 1.39
N GLU A 187 -7.11 1.35 2.23
CA GLU A 187 -6.69 2.22 3.34
C GLU A 187 -5.87 1.48 4.41
N ILE A 188 -6.28 0.25 4.77
CA ILE A 188 -5.57 -0.59 5.76
C ILE A 188 -4.17 -0.93 5.25
N ASN A 189 -4.05 -1.20 3.94
CA ASN A 189 -2.80 -1.63 3.32
C ASN A 189 -1.98 -0.49 2.68
N GLY A 190 -2.46 0.75 2.72
CA GLY A 190 -1.78 1.93 2.18
C GLY A 190 -1.60 1.91 0.67
N ILE A 191 -2.62 1.48 -0.06
CA ILE A 191 -2.59 1.27 -1.51
C ILE A 191 -3.21 2.44 -2.26
N GLY A 192 -2.59 2.92 -3.33
CA GLY A 192 -3.14 3.95 -4.21
C GLY A 192 -3.08 5.37 -3.64
N TRP A 193 -2.16 5.62 -2.71
CA TRP A 193 -1.88 6.96 -2.20
C TRP A 193 -0.40 7.29 -2.41
N SER A 194 -0.10 8.55 -2.71
CA SER A 194 1.26 9.04 -2.91
C SER A 194 1.73 9.92 -1.75
N GLY A 195 3.05 10.10 -1.64
CA GLY A 195 3.65 11.00 -0.65
C GLY A 195 3.53 10.48 0.79
N LYS A 196 3.29 11.40 1.74
CA LYS A 196 3.25 11.05 3.17
C LYS A 196 2.05 10.20 3.56
N GLU A 197 0.95 10.36 2.84
CA GLU A 197 -0.32 9.68 3.11
C GLU A 197 -0.14 8.16 3.07
N GLN A 198 0.67 7.66 2.14
CA GLN A 198 1.04 6.26 2.05
C GLN A 198 1.69 5.76 3.35
N TYR A 199 2.62 6.53 3.93
CA TYR A 199 3.27 6.14 5.19
C TYR A 199 2.30 6.18 6.37
N PHE A 200 1.38 7.16 6.43
CA PHE A 200 0.37 7.20 7.48
C PHE A 200 -0.58 6.01 7.42
N ASN A 201 -0.96 5.57 6.22
CA ASN A 201 -1.84 4.43 6.06
C ASN A 201 -1.26 3.11 6.55
N HIS A 202 0.07 2.99 6.64
CA HIS A 202 0.68 1.84 7.28
C HIS A 202 0.44 1.81 8.80
N PHE A 203 0.09 2.90 9.47
CA PHE A 203 -0.25 2.87 10.89
C PHE A 203 -1.69 2.37 11.09
N PRO A 204 -1.93 1.54 12.12
CA PRO A 204 -3.29 1.18 12.53
C PRO A 204 -4.17 2.42 12.66
N VAL A 205 -5.44 2.32 12.29
CA VAL A 205 -6.41 3.44 12.28
C VAL A 205 -6.37 4.20 13.60
N GLN A 206 -6.28 3.50 14.73
CA GLN A 206 -6.24 4.10 16.07
C GLN A 206 -5.02 5.02 16.28
N THR A 207 -3.91 4.73 15.61
CA THR A 207 -2.63 5.45 15.76
C THR A 207 -2.29 6.35 14.58
N ARG A 208 -3.05 6.25 13.48
CA ARG A 208 -2.83 7.01 12.24
C ARG A 208 -2.96 8.52 12.49
N ASN A 209 -4.02 8.93 13.19
CA ASN A 209 -4.24 10.34 13.55
C ASN A 209 -3.08 10.87 14.39
N LEU A 210 -2.61 10.10 15.37
CA LEU A 210 -1.45 10.49 16.18
C LEU A 210 -0.18 10.62 15.31
N ALA A 211 0.06 9.71 14.36
CA ALA A 211 1.19 9.82 13.45
C ALA A 211 1.11 11.10 12.58
N MET A 212 -0.08 11.47 12.11
CA MET A 212 -0.33 12.71 11.39
C MET A 212 -0.13 13.94 12.28
N GLU A 213 -0.60 13.91 13.53
CA GLU A 213 -0.39 14.97 14.52
C GLU A 213 1.11 15.17 14.83
N ILE A 214 1.88 14.09 14.96
CA ILE A 214 3.33 14.15 15.13
C ILE A 214 3.99 14.82 13.92
N ASP A 215 3.61 14.42 12.70
CA ASP A 215 4.15 15.03 11.48
C ASP A 215 3.81 16.51 11.41
N GLN A 216 2.54 16.87 11.66
CA GLN A 216 2.10 18.26 11.69
C GLN A 216 2.89 19.06 12.73
N PHE A 217 3.03 18.55 13.95
CA PHE A 217 3.79 19.20 15.01
C PHE A 217 5.27 19.44 14.63
N LEU A 218 5.88 18.49 13.94
CA LEU A 218 7.27 18.60 13.49
C LEU A 218 7.43 19.63 12.36
N TRP A 219 6.47 19.70 11.42
CA TRP A 219 6.56 20.61 10.27
C TRP A 219 6.02 22.02 10.53
N SER A 220 5.04 22.17 11.43
CA SER A 220 4.48 23.48 11.81
C SER A 220 5.09 24.03 13.10
N GLY A 221 5.91 23.25 13.79
CA GLY A 221 6.57 23.63 15.04
C GLY A 221 7.84 24.46 14.85
N PRO A 222 8.60 24.69 15.93
CA PRO A 222 9.83 25.51 15.92
C PRO A 222 11.05 24.78 15.32
N PHE A 223 10.84 23.75 14.50
CA PHE A 223 11.90 22.85 14.03
C PHE A 223 12.39 23.26 12.63
N ASP A 224 13.69 23.50 12.48
CA ASP A 224 14.30 23.74 11.17
C ASP A 224 14.70 22.39 10.53
N ILE A 225 13.76 21.80 9.80
CA ILE A 225 13.85 20.42 9.33
C ILE A 225 13.72 20.25 7.82
N ILE A 226 14.25 19.14 7.33
CA ILE A 226 14.17 18.65 5.96
C ILE A 226 13.76 17.17 5.97
N ASP A 227 13.09 16.73 4.90
CA ASP A 227 12.78 15.31 4.68
C ASP A 227 14.02 14.60 4.08
N PRO A 228 14.62 13.62 4.79
CA PRO A 228 15.74 12.85 4.27
C PRO A 228 15.33 11.75 3.27
N LYS A 229 14.05 11.67 2.86
CA LYS A 229 13.47 10.65 1.97
C LYS A 229 13.72 9.22 2.48
N SER A 230 13.29 8.93 3.70
CA SER A 230 13.48 7.61 4.29
C SER A 230 12.57 6.56 3.64
N THR A 231 13.09 5.34 3.44
CA THR A 231 12.40 4.25 2.72
C THR A 231 11.42 3.43 3.57
N LYS A 232 11.47 3.57 4.89
CA LYS A 232 10.65 2.77 5.84
C LYS A 232 9.88 3.69 6.80
N GLY A 233 9.24 4.72 6.25
CA GLY A 233 8.49 5.74 7.00
C GLY A 233 9.01 7.16 6.82
N ILE A 234 8.45 8.12 7.55
CA ILE A 234 8.74 9.55 7.39
C ILE A 234 9.92 9.92 8.29
N GLY A 235 11.00 10.42 7.69
CA GLY A 235 12.20 10.85 8.41
C GLY A 235 12.20 12.35 8.69
N TYR A 236 12.83 12.75 9.78
CA TYR A 236 12.98 14.15 10.15
C TYR A 236 14.44 14.45 10.46
N LYS A 237 15.01 15.37 9.68
CA LYS A 237 16.42 15.73 9.76
C LYS A 237 16.57 17.23 9.89
N ARG A 238 17.50 17.67 10.74
CA ARG A 238 17.77 19.10 10.89
C ARG A 238 18.47 19.66 9.66
N LYS A 239 18.08 20.85 9.25
CA LYS A 239 18.75 21.57 8.17
C LYS A 239 20.23 21.80 8.53
N GLY A 240 21.13 21.61 7.57
CA GLY A 240 22.57 21.80 7.75
C GLY A 240 23.29 20.74 8.61
N ARG A 241 22.61 19.75 9.18
CA ARG A 241 23.23 18.65 9.97
C ARG A 241 23.30 17.37 9.15
N ARG A 242 24.13 16.40 9.56
CA ARG A 242 24.25 15.11 8.87
C ARG A 242 23.18 14.10 9.29
N GLY A 243 22.92 13.98 10.59
CA GLY A 243 21.99 12.99 11.16
C GLY A 243 20.53 13.44 11.22
N GLY A 244 19.61 12.51 10.99
CA GLY A 244 18.20 12.67 11.36
C GLY A 244 18.01 12.53 12.87
N PHE A 245 16.98 13.16 13.44
CA PHE A 245 16.70 13.12 14.88
C PHE A 245 15.41 12.36 15.23
N ALA A 246 14.47 12.28 14.30
CA ALA A 246 13.23 11.55 14.47
C ALA A 246 12.86 10.76 13.21
N LYS A 247 12.07 9.71 13.37
CA LYS A 247 11.47 8.96 12.27
C LYS A 247 10.15 8.31 12.70
N LEU A 248 9.07 8.56 11.98
CA LEU A 248 7.85 7.74 12.05
C LEU A 248 8.09 6.45 11.26
N CYS A 249 8.34 5.34 11.95
CA CYS A 249 8.73 4.07 11.35
C CYS A 249 7.51 3.18 11.08
N THR A 250 7.19 2.96 9.80
CA THR A 250 6.02 2.17 9.38
C THR A 250 6.18 0.67 9.63
N VAL A 251 7.40 0.14 9.70
CA VAL A 251 7.62 -1.28 10.01
C VAL A 251 7.36 -1.58 11.49
N ARG A 252 7.83 -0.69 12.38
CA ARG A 252 7.70 -0.86 13.84
C ARG A 252 6.44 -0.24 14.44
N LYS A 253 5.65 0.46 13.63
CA LYS A 253 4.51 1.29 14.08
C LYS A 253 4.90 2.22 15.24
N SER A 254 6.10 2.78 15.16
CA SER A 254 6.73 3.51 16.27
C SER A 254 7.33 4.84 15.80
N LEU A 255 7.35 5.83 16.68
CA LEU A 255 8.21 7.01 16.55
C LEU A 255 9.59 6.67 17.12
N ILE A 256 10.62 6.76 16.29
CA ILE A 256 12.02 6.56 16.68
C ILE A 256 12.64 7.93 16.91
N LEU A 257 13.21 8.15 18.10
CA LEU A 257 13.89 9.38 18.49
C LEU A 257 15.37 9.10 18.74
N ARG A 258 16.26 9.98 18.27
CA ARG A 258 17.71 9.86 18.41
C ARG A 258 18.25 10.86 19.42
N PHE A 259 18.94 10.35 20.43
CA PHE A 259 19.54 11.11 21.51
C PHE A 259 21.07 10.93 21.49
N GLY A 260 21.74 11.62 20.56
CA GLY A 260 23.20 11.58 20.44
C GLY A 260 23.72 10.66 19.33
N ASN A 261 25.05 10.57 19.23
CA ASN A 261 25.74 9.88 18.15
C ASN A 261 25.63 8.34 18.27
N SER A 262 26.10 7.61 17.25
CA SER A 262 25.95 6.15 17.17
C SER A 262 26.51 5.36 18.36
N ASN A 263 27.47 5.92 19.09
CA ASN A 263 28.15 5.28 20.21
C ASN A 263 27.58 5.72 21.57
N SER A 264 26.60 6.63 21.57
CA SER A 264 25.92 7.10 22.79
C SER A 264 24.98 6.03 23.34
N ASN A 265 24.92 5.91 24.66
CA ASN A 265 23.91 5.12 25.37
C ASN A 265 22.67 5.93 25.78
N LEU A 266 22.64 7.23 25.50
CA LEU A 266 21.57 8.12 25.94
C LEU A 266 20.19 7.71 25.37
N GLY A 267 20.13 7.03 24.23
CA GLY A 267 18.88 6.47 23.72
C GLY A 267 18.29 5.36 24.61
N LYS A 268 19.14 4.53 25.23
CA LYS A 268 18.70 3.52 26.21
C LYS A 268 18.21 4.16 27.50
N GLU A 269 18.92 5.17 27.99
CA GLU A 269 18.51 5.93 29.17
C GLU A 269 17.17 6.62 28.94
N MET A 270 17.01 7.26 27.78
CA MET A 270 15.74 7.88 27.39
C MET A 270 14.62 6.87 27.19
N GLN A 271 14.91 5.65 26.70
CA GLN A 271 13.90 4.60 26.62
C GLN A 271 13.30 4.30 28.00
N SER A 272 14.12 4.14 29.03
CA SER A 272 13.62 3.85 30.39
C SER A 272 12.71 4.97 30.94
N ILE A 273 13.03 6.23 30.63
CA ILE A 273 12.22 7.39 31.03
C ILE A 273 10.89 7.39 30.28
N ILE A 274 10.93 7.20 28.96
CA ILE A 274 9.74 7.13 28.10
C ILE A 274 8.82 5.98 28.55
N ASP A 275 9.39 4.79 28.79
CA ASP A 275 8.64 3.61 29.19
C ASP A 275 7.92 3.82 30.53
N SER A 276 8.57 4.53 31.46
CA SER A 276 7.97 4.92 32.73
C SER A 276 6.84 5.93 32.56
N GLU A 277 6.99 6.92 31.67
CA GLU A 277 5.97 7.96 31.45
C GLU A 277 4.74 7.43 30.70
N LEU A 278 4.95 6.48 29.78
CA LEU A 278 3.89 5.82 29.03
C LEU A 278 3.33 4.58 29.73
N ASN A 279 3.87 4.24 30.91
CA ASN A 279 3.55 3.02 31.66
C ASN A 279 3.55 1.76 30.79
N THR A 280 4.50 1.67 29.85
CA THR A 280 4.63 0.56 28.91
C THR A 280 6.10 0.33 28.56
N VAL A 281 6.57 -0.91 28.64
CA VAL A 281 7.95 -1.26 28.32
C VAL A 281 8.10 -1.56 26.83
N TYR A 282 9.00 -0.85 26.14
CA TYR A 282 9.36 -1.21 24.76
C TYR A 282 10.40 -2.33 24.74
N LYS A 283 10.02 -3.50 24.21
CA LYS A 283 10.93 -4.63 24.09
C LYS A 283 11.93 -4.44 22.94
N ARG A 284 13.12 -3.94 23.26
CA ARG A 284 14.25 -3.82 22.32
C ARG A 284 14.73 -5.20 21.86
N THR A 285 15.04 -5.33 20.57
CA THR A 285 15.70 -6.53 20.03
C THR A 285 17.21 -6.52 20.35
N GLU A 286 17.89 -7.66 20.20
CA GLU A 286 19.36 -7.74 20.37
C GLU A 286 20.09 -6.74 19.45
N LYS A 287 19.60 -6.60 18.20
CA LYS A 287 20.10 -5.60 17.26
C LYS A 287 19.93 -4.17 17.79
N ASP A 288 18.81 -3.86 18.43
CA ASP A 288 18.56 -2.54 19.02
C ASP A 288 19.43 -2.27 20.22
N LEU A 289 19.74 -3.30 21.01
CA LEU A 289 20.62 -3.21 22.17
C LEU A 289 22.08 -2.99 21.77
N ASN A 290 22.50 -3.49 20.60
CA ASN A 290 23.90 -3.43 20.17
C ASN A 290 24.19 -2.29 19.19
N ARG A 291 23.28 -2.00 18.25
CA ARG A 291 23.52 -1.06 17.13
C ARG A 291 22.83 0.29 17.29
N TYR A 292 21.71 0.34 17.99
CA TYR A 292 20.85 1.52 18.06
C TYR A 292 20.77 2.08 19.49
N THR A 293 21.88 2.03 20.22
CA THR A 293 21.98 2.47 21.63
C THR A 293 21.58 3.93 21.85
N HIS A 294 21.70 4.74 20.81
CA HIS A 294 21.36 6.16 20.76
C HIS A 294 19.92 6.43 20.33
N GLU A 295 19.15 5.39 19.99
CA GLU A 295 17.74 5.49 19.64
C GLU A 295 16.85 5.05 20.81
N ALA A 296 15.74 5.75 20.98
CA ALA A 296 14.58 5.34 21.76
C ALA A 296 13.36 5.16 20.83
N PHE A 297 12.47 4.25 21.20
CA PHE A 297 11.35 3.79 20.40
C PHE A 297 10.05 4.01 21.17
N ILE A 298 9.14 4.77 20.59
CA ILE A 298 7.81 5.03 21.15
C ILE A 298 6.80 4.26 20.30
N ASN A 299 6.21 3.20 20.86
CA ASN A 299 5.09 2.52 20.22
C ASN A 299 3.86 3.43 20.24
N LEU A 300 3.37 3.83 19.06
CA LEU A 300 2.25 4.78 18.98
C LEU A 300 0.95 4.22 19.54
N ALA A 301 0.80 2.89 19.62
CA ALA A 301 -0.37 2.26 20.24
C ALA A 301 -0.46 2.50 21.76
N CYS A 302 0.63 2.97 22.38
CA CYS A 302 0.72 3.22 23.83
C CYS A 302 0.63 4.70 24.17
N VAL A 303 0.40 5.56 23.18
CA VAL A 303 0.35 7.01 23.36
C VAL A 303 -1.09 7.46 23.15
N ASN A 304 -1.68 8.06 24.17
CA ASN A 304 -3.07 8.52 24.15
C ASN A 304 -3.22 9.85 23.40
N ASN A 305 -2.20 10.71 23.47
CA ASN A 305 -2.18 11.98 22.76
C ASN A 305 -0.75 12.51 22.61
N LEU A 306 -0.57 13.44 21.66
CA LEU A 306 0.72 14.01 21.33
C LEU A 306 1.45 14.66 22.53
N ASN A 307 0.74 15.24 23.51
CA ASN A 307 1.39 15.97 24.61
C ASN A 307 2.29 15.09 25.48
N GLN A 308 1.99 13.78 25.58
CA GLN A 308 2.84 12.82 26.32
C GLN A 308 4.24 12.66 25.72
N ILE A 309 4.45 13.04 24.46
CA ILE A 309 5.70 12.78 23.74
C ILE A 309 6.37 14.03 23.17
N LYS A 310 5.74 15.22 23.26
CA LYS A 310 6.30 16.48 22.77
C LYS A 310 7.65 16.81 23.39
N SER A 311 7.77 16.65 24.71
CA SER A 311 9.00 16.92 25.47
C SER A 311 10.16 16.07 24.96
N PHE A 312 9.91 14.79 24.65
CA PHE A 312 10.91 13.88 24.11
C PHE A 312 11.31 14.21 22.68
N ILE A 313 10.36 14.60 21.84
CA ILE A 313 10.64 15.08 20.47
C ILE A 313 11.54 16.32 20.52
N GLN A 314 11.20 17.30 21.37
CA GLN A 314 11.99 18.51 21.55
C GLN A 314 13.39 18.18 22.05
N LYS A 315 13.51 17.35 23.08
CA LYS A 315 14.81 16.92 23.61
C LYS A 315 15.64 16.18 22.55
N ALA A 316 15.01 15.32 21.75
CA ALA A 316 15.70 14.64 20.65
C ALA A 316 16.19 15.64 19.60
N TYR A 317 15.42 16.70 19.32
CA TYR A 317 15.83 17.80 18.44
C TYR A 317 16.95 18.67 19.02
N ASP A 318 17.00 18.91 20.32
CA ASP A 318 18.01 19.78 20.92
C ASP A 318 19.36 19.06 21.13
N VAL A 319 19.32 17.76 21.40
CA VAL A 319 20.53 16.94 21.49
C VAL A 319 21.15 16.82 20.10
N ASN A 320 22.46 17.03 19.97
CA ASN A 320 23.17 16.91 18.70
C ASN A 320 23.65 15.44 18.47
N PRO A 321 22.92 14.61 17.70
CA PRO A 321 23.38 13.30 17.26
C PRO A 321 24.49 13.36 16.22
#